data_AF-V6LJ28-F1
#
_entry.id   AF-V6LJ28-F1
#
_cell.length_a   1.000
_cell.length_b   1.000
_cell.length_c   1.000
_cell.angle_alpha   90.00
_cell.angle_beta   90.00
_cell.angle_gamma   90.00
#
_symmetry.space_group_name_H-M   'P 1'
#
loop_
_entity.id
_entity.type
_entity.pdbx_description
1 polymer ?
#
loop_
_entity_poly.entity_id
_entity_poly.type
_entity_poly.pdbx_seq_one_letter_code
_entity_poly.pdbx_strand_id
1 'polypeptide(L)'
;MADPGTCTQRDTNCMANHFCPATDHNTVACKPCTEEIAFGQGCHCKDNIVTTNCQECNGTTCSTCLLGTYLSGNACKKCSKGCGACTESNSCEKCADRFVMERGKCVKVCNSNDDCDNDGSTFCEISSKRCVKCGDKCDICSSAMFCNACDGTTHITTIAGQCTPTCKDMEDGKYCKNGMATACVAGLDSACQCGFAFNCASCTTSKDACETCLPNVVKGDDGACNTCAVGYKFIGDMCWADEKSGEVNRIGTGVIVGIVVGVLAVVGAVGSCLAFYLIKKAKK
;
A
#
# COMPACT_ATOMS: atom_id res chain seq x y z
N MET A 1 -43.69 15.73 6.91
CA MET A 1 -43.00 14.84 5.94
C MET A 1 -43.12 13.44 6.50
N ALA A 2 -43.36 12.42 5.68
CA ALA A 2 -43.36 11.03 6.16
C ALA A 2 -41.96 10.68 6.69
N ASP A 3 -41.90 9.88 7.75
CA ASP A 3 -40.63 9.41 8.32
C ASP A 3 -39.90 8.55 7.27
N PRO A 4 -38.69 8.94 6.83
CA PRO A 4 -37.92 8.18 5.84
C PRO A 4 -37.40 6.84 6.37
N GLY A 5 -37.43 6.64 7.69
CA GLY A 5 -36.91 5.45 8.37
C GLY A 5 -35.43 5.57 8.72
N THR A 6 -34.92 4.51 9.36
CA THR A 6 -33.52 4.37 9.76
C THR A 6 -32.97 3.04 9.30
N CYS A 7 -31.67 2.96 9.05
CA CYS A 7 -31.05 1.76 8.49
C CYS A 7 -29.65 1.51 9.08
N THR A 8 -29.12 0.32 8.82
CA THR A 8 -27.71 -0.06 9.07
C THR A 8 -27.14 -0.70 7.80
N GLN A 9 -25.88 -1.12 7.78
CA GLN A 9 -25.35 -1.90 6.65
C GLN A 9 -26.14 -3.20 6.39
N ARG A 10 -26.83 -3.76 7.39
CA ARG A 10 -27.61 -5.01 7.26
C ARG A 10 -29.12 -4.79 7.19
N ASP A 11 -29.62 -3.72 7.82
CA ASP A 11 -31.04 -3.46 7.92
C ASP A 11 -31.48 -2.42 6.88
N THR A 12 -32.35 -2.81 5.96
CA THR A 12 -32.77 -2.00 4.81
C THR A 12 -34.10 -1.29 5.06
N ASN A 13 -34.34 -0.74 6.24
CA ASN A 13 -35.66 -0.20 6.64
C ASN A 13 -35.97 1.21 6.11
N CYS A 14 -35.42 1.59 4.94
CA CYS A 14 -35.72 2.87 4.31
C CYS A 14 -37.02 2.80 3.50
N MET A 15 -37.80 3.87 3.58
CA MET A 15 -39.02 4.04 2.78
C MET A 15 -38.68 4.33 1.31
N ALA A 16 -39.69 4.20 0.44
CA ALA A 16 -39.55 4.49 -0.97
C ALA A 16 -38.96 5.89 -1.23
N ASN A 17 -38.15 6.01 -2.29
CA ASN A 17 -37.38 7.21 -2.68
C ASN A 17 -36.31 7.64 -1.66
N HIS A 18 -35.91 6.75 -0.76
CA HIS A 18 -34.76 6.94 0.13
C HIS A 18 -33.74 5.81 -0.02
N PHE A 19 -32.50 6.06 0.37
CA PHE A 19 -31.42 5.08 0.43
C PHE A 19 -30.78 5.08 1.81
N CYS A 20 -30.07 4.00 2.10
CA CYS A 20 -29.30 3.87 3.32
C CYS A 20 -27.85 4.35 3.13
N PRO A 21 -27.39 5.40 3.84
CA PRO A 21 -26.01 5.86 3.74
C PRO A 21 -25.03 5.08 4.65
N ALA A 22 -25.51 4.12 5.46
CA ALA A 22 -24.67 3.40 6.41
C ALA A 22 -23.54 2.63 5.71
N THR A 23 -22.32 2.78 6.24
CA THR A 23 -21.14 1.99 5.83
C THR A 23 -20.71 0.98 6.89
N ASP A 24 -21.32 1.03 8.08
CA ASP A 24 -21.04 0.19 9.24
C ASP A 24 -22.33 -0.30 9.93
N HIS A 25 -22.21 -0.82 11.16
CA HIS A 25 -23.34 -1.35 11.93
C HIS A 25 -24.12 -0.29 12.72
N ASN A 26 -23.74 0.99 12.62
CA ASN A 26 -24.45 2.05 13.31
C ASN A 26 -25.75 2.39 12.61
N THR A 27 -26.78 2.67 13.40
CA THR A 27 -28.08 3.11 12.89
C THR A 27 -28.00 4.56 12.45
N VAL A 28 -28.40 4.82 11.21
CA VAL A 28 -28.42 6.17 10.60
C VAL A 28 -29.78 6.45 9.97
N ALA A 29 -30.09 7.73 9.80
CA ALA A 29 -31.30 8.15 9.08
C ALA A 29 -31.17 7.86 7.58
N CYS A 30 -32.26 7.40 6.98
CA CYS A 30 -32.33 7.23 5.53
C CYS A 30 -32.35 8.58 4.82
N LYS A 31 -31.69 8.66 3.66
CA LYS A 31 -31.51 9.89 2.90
C LYS A 31 -32.29 9.86 1.58
N PRO A 32 -32.77 11.01 1.07
CA PRO A 32 -33.46 11.05 -0.22
C PRO A 32 -32.56 10.56 -1.37
N CYS A 33 -33.12 9.84 -2.34
CA CYS A 33 -32.36 9.36 -3.50
C CYS A 33 -31.86 10.46 -4.46
N THR A 34 -32.28 11.71 -4.24
CA THR A 34 -31.76 12.88 -4.95
C THR A 34 -30.37 13.32 -4.47
N GLU A 35 -29.92 12.82 -3.31
CA GLU A 35 -28.54 13.02 -2.85
C GLU A 35 -27.58 12.06 -3.56
N GLU A 36 -26.28 12.29 -3.39
CA GLU A 36 -25.24 11.42 -3.94
C GLU A 36 -25.27 10.04 -3.26
N ILE A 37 -25.53 9.00 -4.04
CA ILE A 37 -25.56 7.61 -3.60
C ILE A 37 -24.24 6.95 -3.99
N ALA A 38 -23.57 6.32 -3.01
CA ALA A 38 -22.30 5.63 -3.28
C ALA A 38 -22.52 4.33 -4.06
N PHE A 39 -21.55 3.96 -4.91
CA PHE A 39 -21.58 2.68 -5.61
C PHE A 39 -21.68 1.50 -4.63
N GLY A 40 -22.62 0.59 -4.87
CA GLY A 40 -22.95 -0.52 -3.97
C GLY A 40 -24.10 -0.24 -3.00
N GLN A 41 -24.46 1.02 -2.77
CA GLN A 41 -25.74 1.40 -2.17
C GLN A 41 -26.82 1.47 -3.27
N GLY A 42 -28.04 1.89 -2.93
CA GLY A 42 -29.07 2.10 -3.94
C GLY A 42 -30.38 2.63 -3.38
N CYS A 43 -31.16 3.25 -4.25
CA CYS A 43 -32.48 3.75 -3.91
C CYS A 43 -33.46 2.59 -3.60
N HIS A 44 -34.34 2.83 -2.64
CA HIS A 44 -35.46 1.95 -2.35
C HIS A 44 -36.63 2.43 -3.22
N CYS A 45 -36.96 1.70 -4.29
CA CYS A 45 -38.14 2.01 -5.11
C CYS A 45 -39.43 1.48 -4.48
N LYS A 46 -39.31 0.62 -3.46
CA LYS A 46 -40.39 0.11 -2.64
C LYS A 46 -39.93 0.09 -1.19
N ASP A 47 -40.86 0.34 -0.27
CA ASP A 47 -40.54 0.38 1.16
C ASP A 47 -39.78 -0.87 1.60
N ASN A 48 -38.70 -0.63 2.32
CA ASN A 48 -37.80 -1.62 2.90
C ASN A 48 -37.07 -2.53 1.88
N ILE A 49 -37.18 -2.25 0.58
CA ILE A 49 -36.57 -3.06 -0.49
C ILE A 49 -35.59 -2.20 -1.28
N VAL A 50 -34.30 -2.42 -1.02
CA VAL A 50 -33.21 -1.77 -1.75
C VAL A 50 -33.10 -2.32 -3.17
N THR A 51 -32.95 -1.43 -4.15
CA THR A 51 -32.48 -1.80 -5.49
C THR A 51 -31.03 -1.34 -5.63
N THR A 52 -30.09 -2.27 -5.44
CA THR A 52 -28.66 -1.96 -5.45
C THR A 52 -28.23 -1.28 -6.76
N ASN A 53 -27.44 -0.21 -6.63
CA ASN A 53 -27.02 0.72 -7.67
C ASN A 53 -28.13 1.47 -8.40
N CYS A 54 -29.36 1.49 -7.87
CA CYS A 54 -30.40 2.36 -8.41
C CYS A 54 -30.18 3.80 -7.94
N GLN A 55 -30.21 4.75 -8.87
CA GLN A 55 -30.14 6.18 -8.61
C GLN A 55 -31.54 6.78 -8.49
N GLU A 56 -32.42 6.46 -9.44
CA GLU A 56 -33.76 7.05 -9.53
C GLU A 56 -34.83 5.98 -9.74
N CYS A 57 -35.98 6.19 -9.11
CA CYS A 57 -37.14 5.33 -9.21
C CYS A 57 -38.24 5.99 -10.06
N ASN A 58 -38.88 5.20 -10.90
CA ASN A 58 -40.16 5.51 -11.51
C ASN A 58 -41.22 4.57 -10.92
N GLY A 59 -42.02 5.09 -9.98
CA GLY A 59 -42.94 4.29 -9.18
C GLY A 59 -42.19 3.24 -8.36
N THR A 60 -42.54 1.97 -8.54
CA THR A 60 -41.91 0.84 -7.82
C THR A 60 -40.69 0.26 -8.54
N THR A 61 -40.27 0.87 -9.65
CA THR A 61 -39.21 0.36 -10.52
C THR A 61 -38.05 1.33 -10.61
N CYS A 62 -36.83 0.82 -10.79
CA CYS A 62 -35.67 1.65 -11.06
C CYS A 62 -35.70 2.16 -12.50
N SER A 63 -35.57 3.48 -12.68
CA SER A 63 -35.50 4.12 -14.01
C SER A 63 -34.09 4.49 -14.40
N THR A 64 -33.21 4.76 -13.44
CA THR A 64 -31.84 5.19 -13.68
C THR A 64 -30.90 4.53 -12.72
N CYS A 65 -29.81 3.99 -13.24
CA CYS A 65 -28.78 3.31 -12.46
C CYS A 65 -27.56 4.22 -12.28
N LEU A 66 -26.83 4.01 -11.18
CA LEU A 66 -25.58 4.72 -10.89
C LEU A 66 -24.51 4.42 -11.96
N LEU A 67 -23.56 5.35 -12.12
CA LEU A 67 -22.41 5.18 -13.00
C LEU A 67 -21.68 3.85 -12.72
N GLY A 68 -21.17 3.24 -13.78
CA GLY A 68 -20.56 1.90 -13.76
C GLY A 68 -21.58 0.76 -13.77
N THR A 69 -22.87 1.06 -13.94
CA THR A 69 -23.93 0.06 -14.11
C THR A 69 -24.89 0.44 -15.24
N TYR A 70 -25.71 -0.52 -15.68
CA TYR A 70 -26.72 -0.35 -16.71
C TYR A 70 -28.05 -0.99 -16.30
N LEU A 71 -29.16 -0.41 -16.76
CA LEU A 71 -30.49 -0.92 -16.46
C LEU A 71 -30.79 -2.16 -17.31
N SER A 72 -31.11 -3.28 -16.66
CA SER A 72 -31.52 -4.52 -17.31
C SER A 72 -32.79 -5.03 -16.63
N GLY A 73 -33.94 -4.75 -17.23
CA GLY A 73 -35.23 -4.94 -16.57
C GLY A 73 -35.41 -3.94 -15.43
N ASN A 74 -35.60 -4.43 -14.21
CA ASN A 74 -35.72 -3.60 -13.00
C ASN A 74 -34.44 -3.59 -12.13
N ALA A 75 -33.32 -4.10 -12.66
CA ALA A 75 -32.08 -4.25 -11.90
C ALA A 75 -30.92 -3.53 -12.58
N CYS A 76 -30.06 -2.94 -11.77
CA CYS A 76 -28.83 -2.28 -12.23
C CYS A 76 -27.69 -3.30 -12.23
N LYS A 77 -27.27 -3.71 -13.43
CA LYS A 77 -26.18 -4.67 -13.62
C LYS A 77 -24.87 -3.91 -13.79
N LYS A 78 -23.79 -4.45 -13.22
CA LYS A 78 -22.47 -3.82 -13.32
C LYS A 78 -21.94 -3.87 -14.76
N CYS A 79 -21.31 -2.79 -15.19
CA CYS A 79 -20.48 -2.78 -16.38
C CYS A 79 -19.20 -3.60 -16.16
N SER A 80 -18.46 -3.86 -17.25
CA SER A 80 -17.09 -4.39 -17.17
C SER A 80 -16.19 -3.54 -16.25
N LYS A 81 -15.17 -4.17 -15.65
CA LYS A 81 -14.22 -3.50 -14.74
C LYS A 81 -13.65 -2.23 -15.39
N GLY A 82 -13.67 -1.11 -14.64
CA GLY A 82 -13.16 0.18 -15.10
C GLY A 82 -14.08 0.93 -16.08
N CYS A 83 -15.24 0.37 -16.43
CA CYS A 83 -16.22 1.04 -17.27
C CYS A 83 -17.16 1.92 -16.44
N GLY A 84 -17.36 3.16 -16.85
CA GLY A 84 -18.25 4.13 -16.20
C GLY A 84 -19.63 4.25 -16.85
N ALA A 85 -19.76 3.92 -18.13
CA ALA A 85 -21.03 3.86 -18.84
C ALA A 85 -21.06 2.71 -19.85
N CYS A 86 -22.11 1.90 -19.81
CA CYS A 86 -22.35 0.81 -20.73
C CYS A 86 -23.86 0.59 -20.92
N THR A 87 -24.21 -0.09 -22.00
CA THR A 87 -25.58 -0.52 -22.33
C THR A 87 -25.82 -2.01 -22.06
N GLU A 88 -24.74 -2.78 -21.98
CA GLU A 88 -24.68 -4.17 -21.54
C GLU A 88 -23.30 -4.48 -20.96
N SER A 89 -23.12 -5.68 -20.40
CA SER A 89 -21.92 -6.06 -19.65
C SER A 89 -20.59 -5.83 -20.41
N ASN A 90 -20.58 -5.95 -21.74
CA ASN A 90 -19.38 -5.86 -22.58
C ASN A 90 -19.38 -4.66 -23.54
N SER A 91 -20.36 -3.76 -23.47
CA SER A 91 -20.48 -2.61 -24.38
C SER A 91 -19.98 -1.32 -23.73
N CYS A 92 -18.74 -1.31 -23.24
CA CYS A 92 -18.26 -0.11 -22.56
C CYS A 92 -18.16 1.08 -23.52
N GLU A 93 -18.95 2.12 -23.27
CA GLU A 93 -19.02 3.34 -24.08
C GLU A 93 -18.06 4.40 -23.53
N LYS A 94 -17.94 4.46 -22.20
CA LYS A 94 -17.07 5.40 -21.51
C LYS A 94 -16.41 4.74 -20.31
N CYS A 95 -15.09 4.92 -20.19
CA CYS A 95 -14.35 4.47 -19.03
C CYS A 95 -14.63 5.35 -17.80
N ALA A 96 -14.55 4.74 -16.63
CA ALA A 96 -14.62 5.45 -15.36
C ALA A 96 -13.40 6.37 -15.18
N ASP A 97 -13.46 7.26 -14.20
CA ASP A 97 -12.35 8.16 -13.90
C ASP A 97 -11.06 7.37 -13.60
N ARG A 98 -9.93 7.88 -14.09
CA ARG A 98 -8.61 7.21 -14.08
C ARG A 98 -8.50 5.95 -14.93
N PHE A 99 -9.47 5.66 -15.81
CA PHE A 99 -9.36 4.62 -16.82
C PHE A 99 -9.36 5.22 -18.23
N VAL A 100 -8.64 4.58 -19.14
CA VAL A 100 -8.58 4.95 -20.57
C VAL A 100 -8.99 3.77 -21.44
N MET A 101 -9.64 4.07 -22.57
CA MET A 101 -10.09 3.06 -23.52
C MET A 101 -8.90 2.58 -24.37
N GLU A 102 -8.58 1.29 -24.28
CA GLU A 102 -7.56 0.62 -25.09
C GLU A 102 -8.10 -0.70 -25.64
N ARG A 103 -8.06 -0.85 -26.97
CA ARG A 103 -8.52 -2.08 -27.65
C ARG A 103 -9.91 -2.56 -27.17
N GLY A 104 -10.82 -1.60 -26.95
CA GLY A 104 -12.19 -1.86 -26.48
C GLY A 104 -12.32 -2.21 -25.00
N LYS A 105 -11.27 -2.01 -24.18
CA LYS A 105 -11.29 -2.25 -22.73
C LYS A 105 -10.83 -1.02 -21.97
N CYS A 106 -11.38 -0.82 -20.78
CA CYS A 106 -10.93 0.24 -19.88
C CYS A 106 -9.73 -0.23 -19.06
N VAL A 107 -8.61 0.45 -19.23
CA VAL A 107 -7.35 0.16 -18.56
C VAL A 107 -7.04 1.29 -17.59
N LYS A 108 -6.66 0.93 -16.36
CA LYS A 108 -6.36 1.89 -15.30
C LYS A 108 -5.08 2.65 -15.61
N VAL A 109 -5.11 3.96 -15.39
CA VAL A 109 -3.97 4.86 -15.46
C VAL A 109 -3.47 5.11 -14.05
N CYS A 110 -2.18 4.90 -13.83
CA CYS A 110 -1.52 5.18 -12.56
C CYS A 110 -0.57 6.38 -12.68
N ASN A 111 -0.37 7.11 -11.60
CA ASN A 111 0.65 8.16 -11.48
C ASN A 111 1.64 7.88 -10.34
N SER A 112 1.34 6.92 -9.47
CA SER A 112 2.17 6.46 -8.37
C SER A 112 1.87 5.00 -8.04
N ASN A 113 2.71 4.34 -7.25
CA ASN A 113 2.47 2.97 -6.82
C ASN A 113 1.18 2.81 -6.00
N ASP A 114 0.81 3.82 -5.19
CA ASP A 114 -0.47 3.87 -4.45
C ASP A 114 -1.69 3.66 -5.37
N ASP A 115 -1.62 4.06 -6.64
CA ASP A 115 -2.73 3.84 -7.60
C ASP A 115 -2.89 2.35 -7.98
N CYS A 116 -1.91 1.48 -7.73
CA CYS A 116 -1.90 0.07 -8.14
C CYS A 116 -2.14 -0.93 -6.98
N ASP A 117 -2.22 -0.47 -5.73
CA ASP A 117 -2.34 -1.33 -4.53
C ASP A 117 -3.53 -2.33 -4.58
N ASN A 118 -4.61 -1.97 -5.28
CA ASN A 118 -5.82 -2.80 -5.39
C ASN A 118 -5.84 -3.71 -6.63
N ASP A 119 -4.79 -3.71 -7.46
CA ASP A 119 -4.71 -4.50 -8.70
C ASP A 119 -3.81 -5.74 -8.56
N GLY A 120 -3.71 -6.28 -7.35
CA GLY A 120 -2.83 -7.39 -7.02
C GLY A 120 -1.37 -6.96 -6.99
N SER A 121 -0.45 -7.92 -7.08
CA SER A 121 1.01 -7.69 -7.09
C SER A 121 1.44 -6.95 -8.37
N THR A 122 1.21 -5.65 -8.39
CA THR A 122 1.53 -4.73 -9.48
C THR A 122 2.14 -3.44 -8.95
N PHE A 123 2.91 -2.75 -9.79
CA PHE A 123 3.45 -1.42 -9.54
C PHE A 123 3.13 -0.49 -10.71
N CYS A 124 3.22 0.82 -10.49
CA CYS A 124 3.03 1.80 -11.53
C CYS A 124 4.28 1.97 -12.39
N GLU A 125 4.23 1.49 -13.63
CA GLU A 125 5.23 1.79 -14.63
C GLU A 125 5.00 3.21 -15.16
N ILE A 126 5.66 4.19 -14.53
CA ILE A 126 5.47 5.64 -14.78
C ILE A 126 5.64 6.01 -16.26
N SER A 127 6.55 5.34 -16.97
CA SER A 127 6.79 5.62 -18.39
C SER A 127 5.56 5.34 -19.27
N SER A 128 4.80 4.30 -18.95
CA SER A 128 3.57 3.91 -19.64
C SER A 128 2.30 4.36 -18.92
N LYS A 129 2.42 4.79 -17.67
CA LYS A 129 1.32 5.05 -16.73
C LYS A 129 0.39 3.86 -16.56
N ARG A 130 0.94 2.64 -16.49
CA ARG A 130 0.17 1.40 -16.35
C ARG A 130 0.60 0.64 -15.11
N CYS A 131 -0.36 0.00 -14.43
CA CYS A 131 -0.06 -0.99 -13.42
C CYS A 131 0.46 -2.25 -14.12
N VAL A 132 1.73 -2.58 -13.87
CA VAL A 132 2.42 -3.73 -14.43
C VAL A 132 2.71 -4.71 -13.29
N LYS A 133 2.63 -6.01 -13.57
CA LYS A 133 2.89 -7.05 -12.56
C LYS A 133 4.28 -6.92 -11.97
N CYS A 134 4.39 -7.20 -10.68
CA CYS A 134 5.65 -7.44 -10.01
C CYS A 134 6.38 -8.63 -10.65
N GLY A 135 7.70 -8.68 -10.41
CA GLY A 135 8.51 -9.83 -10.77
C GLY A 135 8.06 -11.11 -10.04
N ASP A 136 8.57 -12.26 -10.50
CA ASP A 136 8.25 -13.54 -9.90
C ASP A 136 8.55 -13.56 -8.40
N LYS A 137 7.65 -14.18 -7.62
CA LYS A 137 7.77 -14.36 -6.16
C LYS A 137 7.78 -13.06 -5.37
N CYS A 138 7.29 -11.98 -5.97
CA CYS A 138 7.13 -10.70 -5.33
C CYS A 138 5.65 -10.33 -5.16
N ASP A 139 5.23 -10.13 -3.91
CA ASP A 139 3.85 -9.77 -3.56
C ASP A 139 3.63 -8.27 -3.63
N ILE A 140 4.61 -7.47 -3.20
CA ILE A 140 4.59 -6.00 -3.25
C ILE A 140 5.90 -5.50 -3.85
N CYS A 141 5.83 -4.66 -4.88
CA CYS A 141 7.01 -4.12 -5.57
C CYS A 141 6.88 -2.63 -5.87
N SER A 142 8.02 -1.95 -5.97
CA SER A 142 8.12 -0.56 -6.43
C SER A 142 8.58 -0.47 -7.89
N SER A 143 9.14 -1.56 -8.41
CA SER A 143 9.50 -1.71 -9.83
C SER A 143 9.57 -3.19 -10.23
N ALA A 144 9.73 -3.45 -11.52
CA ALA A 144 9.88 -4.82 -12.05
C ALA A 144 11.04 -5.61 -11.42
N MET A 145 12.08 -4.93 -10.92
CA MET A 145 13.28 -5.55 -10.33
C MET A 145 13.44 -5.31 -8.83
N PHE A 146 12.55 -4.51 -8.23
CA PHE A 146 12.66 -4.12 -6.82
C PHE A 146 11.41 -4.54 -6.07
N CYS A 147 11.56 -5.58 -5.26
CA CYS A 147 10.51 -6.17 -4.45
C CYS A 147 10.58 -5.64 -3.02
N ASN A 148 9.49 -5.03 -2.55
CA ASN A 148 9.35 -4.57 -1.17
C ASN A 148 8.90 -5.69 -0.23
N ALA A 149 8.17 -6.68 -0.75
CA ALA A 149 7.77 -7.85 0.01
C ALA A 149 7.64 -9.06 -0.92
N CYS A 150 8.47 -10.08 -0.68
CA CYS A 150 8.40 -11.34 -1.40
C CYS A 150 7.29 -12.24 -0.85
N ASP A 151 6.93 -13.26 -1.63
CA ASP A 151 6.09 -14.37 -1.18
C ASP A 151 6.76 -15.09 -0.01
N GLY A 152 6.34 -14.74 1.21
CA GLY A 152 6.91 -15.24 2.47
C GLY A 152 6.78 -16.75 2.66
N THR A 153 5.96 -17.44 1.86
CA THR A 153 5.84 -18.90 1.91
C THR A 153 7.04 -19.62 1.28
N THR A 154 7.74 -18.95 0.35
CA THR A 154 8.82 -19.56 -0.43
C THR A 154 10.10 -18.74 -0.48
N HIS A 155 10.02 -17.43 -0.24
CA HIS A 155 11.14 -16.49 -0.41
C HIS A 155 11.25 -15.51 0.76
N ILE A 156 12.47 -15.00 0.95
CA ILE A 156 12.79 -13.94 1.89
C ILE A 156 13.17 -12.68 1.11
N THR A 157 12.63 -11.55 1.55
CA THR A 157 12.96 -10.23 1.04
C THR A 157 14.31 -9.79 1.59
N THR A 158 15.22 -9.39 0.69
CA THR A 158 16.50 -8.77 1.08
C THR A 158 16.38 -7.25 1.20
N ILE A 159 17.29 -6.61 1.93
CA ILE A 159 17.40 -5.15 2.02
C ILE A 159 17.62 -4.45 0.67
N ALA A 160 18.07 -5.20 -0.34
CA ALA A 160 18.24 -4.71 -1.71
C ALA A 160 16.97 -4.88 -2.58
N GLY A 161 15.88 -5.36 -2.00
CA GLY A 161 14.62 -5.60 -2.68
C GLY A 161 14.64 -6.81 -3.61
N GLN A 162 15.38 -7.85 -3.25
CA GLN A 162 15.43 -9.11 -4.02
C GLN A 162 14.74 -10.24 -3.26
N CYS A 163 14.15 -11.17 -4.00
CA CYS A 163 13.55 -12.38 -3.44
C CYS A 163 14.53 -13.55 -3.55
N THR A 164 14.91 -14.10 -2.40
CA THR A 164 15.83 -15.24 -2.31
C THR A 164 15.13 -16.43 -1.66
N PRO A 165 15.52 -17.68 -1.96
CA PRO A 165 14.85 -18.84 -1.37
C PRO A 165 14.83 -18.80 0.16
N THR A 166 13.70 -19.16 0.75
CA THR A 166 13.57 -19.25 2.20
C THR A 166 14.43 -20.37 2.79
N CYS A 167 14.80 -20.22 4.06
CA CYS A 167 15.51 -21.24 4.82
C CYS A 167 14.50 -22.08 5.60
N LYS A 168 14.70 -23.40 5.64
CA LYS A 168 13.95 -24.27 6.54
C LYS A 168 14.62 -24.28 7.91
N ASP A 169 13.82 -24.38 8.97
CA ASP A 169 14.27 -24.59 10.34
C ASP A 169 15.34 -23.56 10.78
N MET A 170 14.98 -22.27 10.70
CA MET A 170 15.83 -21.16 11.10
C MET A 170 16.02 -21.11 12.62
N GLU A 171 17.28 -21.17 13.06
CA GLU A 171 17.66 -21.00 14.46
C GLU A 171 17.98 -19.53 14.79
N ASP A 172 17.76 -19.15 16.06
CA ASP A 172 18.09 -17.82 16.53
C ASP A 172 19.61 -17.50 16.43
N GLY A 173 19.92 -16.29 15.99
CA GLY A 173 21.26 -15.82 15.66
C GLY A 173 21.73 -16.19 14.25
N LYS A 174 20.83 -16.66 13.37
CA LYS A 174 21.10 -16.88 11.95
C LYS A 174 20.22 -16.00 11.06
N TYR A 175 20.73 -15.63 9.90
CA TYR A 175 19.95 -15.02 8.81
C TYR A 175 19.95 -15.97 7.61
N CYS A 176 18.96 -15.82 6.75
CA CYS A 176 18.88 -16.66 5.56
C CYS A 176 19.64 -16.02 4.41
N LYS A 177 20.68 -16.70 3.93
CA LYS A 177 21.45 -16.28 2.76
C LYS A 177 21.17 -17.23 1.61
N ASN A 178 20.27 -16.83 0.69
CA ASN A 178 19.93 -17.63 -0.49
C ASN A 178 19.56 -19.09 -0.15
N GLY A 179 18.65 -19.29 0.80
CA GLY A 179 18.23 -20.62 1.26
C GLY A 179 19.20 -21.34 2.19
N MET A 180 20.32 -20.72 2.56
CA MET A 180 21.29 -21.27 3.51
C MET A 180 21.32 -20.47 4.82
N ALA A 181 20.95 -21.12 5.92
CA ALA A 181 21.00 -20.51 7.26
C ALA A 181 22.45 -20.22 7.66
N THR A 182 22.77 -18.94 7.83
CA THR A 182 24.13 -18.43 8.07
C THR A 182 24.15 -17.62 9.36
N ALA A 183 25.23 -17.70 10.15
CA ALA A 183 25.36 -16.88 11.36
C ALA A 183 25.21 -15.39 11.04
N CYS A 184 24.51 -14.63 11.89
CA CYS A 184 24.33 -13.20 11.69
C CYS A 184 25.66 -12.46 11.73
N VAL A 185 25.86 -11.59 10.75
CA VAL A 185 27.06 -10.78 10.56
C VAL A 185 26.67 -9.35 10.23
N ALA A 186 27.56 -8.41 10.51
CA ALA A 186 27.37 -7.03 10.09
C ALA A 186 27.23 -6.95 8.56
N GLY A 187 26.24 -6.18 8.08
CA GLY A 187 25.97 -6.04 6.65
C GLY A 187 25.27 -7.24 6.01
N LEU A 188 24.58 -8.08 6.80
CA LEU A 188 23.67 -9.09 6.27
C LEU A 188 22.61 -8.47 5.33
N ASP A 189 22.08 -9.28 4.43
CA ASP A 189 21.13 -8.86 3.40
C ASP A 189 19.66 -9.17 3.74
N SER A 190 19.40 -9.96 4.78
CA SER A 190 18.05 -10.29 5.28
C SER A 190 18.02 -10.31 6.81
N ALA A 191 16.83 -10.21 7.41
CA ALA A 191 16.71 -10.14 8.86
C ALA A 191 17.37 -11.32 9.58
N CYS A 192 18.12 -11.01 10.64
CA CYS A 192 18.59 -11.98 11.61
C CYS A 192 17.41 -12.52 12.42
N GLN A 193 17.28 -13.84 12.52
CA GLN A 193 16.29 -14.50 13.35
C GLN A 193 16.66 -14.30 14.83
N CYS A 194 15.83 -13.59 15.59
CA CYS A 194 16.03 -13.34 17.02
C CYS A 194 14.70 -13.52 17.78
N GLY A 195 14.26 -14.76 17.96
CA GLY A 195 12.92 -15.07 18.46
C GLY A 195 11.84 -14.60 17.49
N PHE A 196 10.86 -13.84 17.99
CA PHE A 196 9.79 -13.25 17.16
C PHE A 196 10.09 -11.81 16.72
N ALA A 197 11.31 -11.31 16.96
CA ALA A 197 11.66 -9.96 16.60
C ALA A 197 11.88 -9.81 15.08
N PHE A 198 11.35 -8.73 14.51
CA PHE A 198 11.48 -8.40 13.09
C PHE A 198 12.60 -7.37 12.88
N ASN A 199 13.12 -7.30 11.66
CA ASN A 199 14.09 -6.30 11.22
C ASN A 199 15.39 -6.25 12.05
N CYS A 200 15.83 -7.36 12.64
CA CYS A 200 17.10 -7.41 13.35
C CYS A 200 18.29 -7.50 12.38
N ALA A 201 19.33 -6.70 12.60
CA ALA A 201 20.65 -6.90 11.99
C ALA A 201 21.58 -7.76 12.87
N SER A 202 21.33 -7.79 14.18
CA SER A 202 21.99 -8.69 15.12
C SER A 202 21.08 -8.96 16.31
N CYS A 203 21.29 -10.07 17.02
CA CYS A 203 20.55 -10.38 18.24
C CYS A 203 21.29 -9.97 19.51
N THR A 204 20.53 -9.81 20.60
CA THR A 204 21.05 -9.78 21.97
C THR A 204 21.78 -11.09 22.31
N THR A 205 22.48 -11.13 23.45
CA THR A 205 23.18 -12.35 23.91
C THR A 205 22.22 -13.53 24.13
N SER A 206 20.98 -13.28 24.58
CA SER A 206 19.91 -14.27 24.75
C SER A 206 19.27 -14.70 23.43
N LYS A 207 19.53 -13.96 22.34
CA LYS A 207 19.02 -14.19 20.97
C LYS A 207 17.50 -14.10 20.80
N ASP A 208 16.79 -13.51 21.74
CA ASP A 208 15.33 -13.36 21.76
C ASP A 208 14.85 -11.94 21.40
N ALA A 209 15.79 -11.02 21.13
CA ALA A 209 15.50 -9.65 20.73
C ALA A 209 16.60 -9.10 19.80
N CYS A 210 16.29 -8.02 19.07
CA CYS A 210 17.27 -7.32 18.25
C CYS A 210 18.25 -6.50 19.13
N GLU A 211 19.54 -6.74 18.95
CA GLU A 211 20.59 -5.85 19.48
C GLU A 211 20.72 -4.62 18.58
N THR A 212 20.78 -4.83 17.26
CA THR A 212 20.81 -3.76 16.25
C THR A 212 19.75 -4.00 15.18
N CYS A 213 19.31 -2.93 14.52
CA CYS A 213 18.27 -2.98 13.50
C CYS A 213 18.86 -3.01 12.08
N LEU A 214 18.12 -3.59 11.14
CA LEU A 214 18.39 -3.47 9.71
C LEU A 214 18.46 -2.01 9.27
N PRO A 215 19.11 -1.71 8.12
CA PRO A 215 19.12 -0.37 7.54
C PRO A 215 17.71 0.22 7.43
N ASN A 216 17.61 1.53 7.68
CA ASN A 216 16.37 2.31 7.63
C ASN A 216 15.33 1.98 8.71
N VAL A 217 15.68 1.13 9.67
CA VAL A 217 14.87 0.78 10.83
C VAL A 217 15.55 1.31 12.09
N VAL A 218 14.77 1.91 12.99
CA VAL A 218 15.21 2.40 14.29
C VAL A 218 14.45 1.67 15.39
N LYS A 219 15.02 1.65 16.60
CA LYS A 219 14.34 1.09 17.77
C LYS A 219 13.16 1.99 18.16
N GLY A 220 11.99 1.41 18.35
CA GLY A 220 10.85 2.07 18.95
C GLY A 220 11.03 2.26 20.45
N ASP A 221 10.04 2.87 21.10
CA ASP A 221 10.04 3.12 22.56
C ASP A 221 10.06 1.83 23.38
N ASP A 222 9.60 0.71 22.80
CA ASP A 222 9.65 -0.64 23.36
C ASP A 222 11.01 -1.33 23.16
N GLY A 223 11.96 -0.66 22.50
CA GLY A 223 13.29 -1.18 22.20
C GLY A 223 13.34 -2.13 21.00
N ALA A 224 12.22 -2.41 20.33
CA ALA A 224 12.17 -3.31 19.17
C ALA A 224 12.40 -2.57 17.84
N CYS A 225 12.89 -3.26 16.81
CA CYS A 225 13.15 -2.70 15.48
C CYS A 225 11.86 -2.61 14.65
N ASN A 226 10.90 -1.80 15.13
CA ASN A 226 9.55 -1.69 14.60
C ASN A 226 9.19 -0.27 14.14
N THR A 227 10.17 0.62 14.05
CA THR A 227 9.96 2.01 13.63
C THR A 227 10.86 2.32 12.45
N CYS A 228 10.33 2.94 11.40
CA CYS A 228 11.15 3.38 10.26
C CYS A 228 11.89 4.68 10.56
N ALA A 229 13.10 4.81 10.02
CA ALA A 229 13.84 6.06 10.03
C ALA A 229 13.08 7.16 9.25
N VAL A 230 13.40 8.43 9.52
CA VAL A 230 12.82 9.57 8.80
C VAL A 230 13.06 9.44 7.29
N GLY A 231 12.00 9.62 6.50
CA GLY A 231 12.03 9.44 5.04
C GLY A 231 11.75 8.01 4.58
N TYR A 232 11.45 7.10 5.50
CA TYR A 232 11.10 5.72 5.22
C TYR A 232 9.73 5.37 5.83
N LYS A 233 9.03 4.43 5.20
CA LYS A 233 7.74 3.89 5.64
C LYS A 233 7.74 2.37 5.54
N PHE A 234 6.87 1.73 6.32
CA PHE A 234 6.63 0.31 6.17
C PHE A 234 5.94 0.03 4.83
N ILE A 235 6.50 -0.88 4.05
CA ILE A 235 5.85 -1.52 2.91
C ILE A 235 6.11 -3.02 3.07
N GLY A 236 5.05 -3.79 3.35
CA GLY A 236 5.22 -5.10 3.96
C GLY A 236 5.85 -4.98 5.35
N ASP A 237 6.80 -5.87 5.67
CA ASP A 237 7.43 -5.93 7.00
C ASP A 237 8.73 -5.10 7.13
N MET A 238 9.16 -4.46 6.04
CA MET A 238 10.42 -3.72 5.96
C MET A 238 10.21 -2.22 5.71
N CYS A 239 11.22 -1.42 6.07
CA CYS A 239 11.21 0.03 5.86
C CYS A 239 11.85 0.42 4.53
N TRP A 240 11.05 1.02 3.66
CA TRP A 240 11.45 1.47 2.32
C TRP A 240 11.29 2.98 2.19
N ALA A 241 12.01 3.58 1.24
CA ALA A 241 11.97 5.02 1.03
C ALA A 241 10.54 5.48 0.71
N ASP A 242 10.11 6.60 1.28
CA ASP A 242 8.79 7.17 1.00
C ASP A 242 8.82 7.97 -0.31
N GLU A 243 8.00 7.56 -1.29
CA GLU A 243 7.90 8.22 -2.60
C GLU A 243 7.38 9.68 -2.51
N LYS A 244 6.83 10.10 -1.36
CA LYS A 244 6.26 11.44 -1.13
C LYS A 244 7.27 12.50 -0.67
N SER A 245 8.55 12.17 -0.48
CA SER A 245 9.58 13.18 -0.23
C SER A 245 10.01 13.84 -1.56
N GLY A 246 9.29 14.90 -1.94
CA GLY A 246 9.53 15.66 -3.17
C GLY A 246 10.90 16.35 -3.24
N GLU A 247 11.59 16.05 -4.34
CA GLU A 247 12.26 16.97 -5.28
C GLU A 247 13.65 17.57 -4.94
N VAL A 248 14.71 16.97 -5.49
CA VAL A 248 15.61 17.66 -6.44
C VAL A 248 16.00 16.68 -7.57
N ASN A 249 15.64 17.07 -8.80
CA ASN A 249 16.06 16.54 -10.10
C ASN A 249 17.19 15.48 -10.11
N ARG A 250 16.86 14.24 -10.48
CA ARG A 250 17.80 13.37 -11.21
C ARG A 250 17.11 12.68 -12.38
N ILE A 251 17.35 13.27 -13.54
CA ILE A 251 17.20 12.65 -14.86
C ILE A 251 18.13 11.43 -14.92
N GLY A 252 17.58 10.29 -15.35
CA GLY A 252 18.28 9.33 -16.21
C GLY A 252 19.23 8.34 -15.57
N THR A 253 18.91 7.05 -15.80
CA THR A 253 19.85 5.94 -16.04
C THR A 253 20.89 5.60 -14.96
N GLY A 254 20.71 4.42 -14.35
CA GLY A 254 21.82 3.52 -14.07
C GLY A 254 22.40 3.56 -12.65
N VAL A 255 22.43 2.36 -12.06
CA VAL A 255 23.28 1.95 -10.94
C VAL A 255 22.94 2.60 -9.59
N ILE A 256 22.25 1.82 -8.75
CA ILE A 256 22.12 2.06 -7.31
C ILE A 256 23.52 1.94 -6.70
N VAL A 257 24.21 3.06 -6.54
CA VAL A 257 25.36 3.17 -5.63
C VAL A 257 24.79 3.40 -4.24
N GLY A 258 24.86 2.36 -3.39
CA GLY A 258 24.53 2.46 -1.98
C GLY A 258 25.47 3.46 -1.30
N ILE A 259 24.93 4.60 -0.88
CA ILE A 259 25.65 5.50 0.01
C ILE A 259 25.57 4.88 1.40
N VAL A 260 26.62 4.15 1.77
CA VAL A 260 26.93 3.89 3.18
C VAL A 260 27.29 5.25 3.78
N VAL A 261 26.33 5.87 4.45
CA VAL A 261 26.62 7.01 5.33
C VAL A 261 27.37 6.43 6.53
N GLY A 262 28.69 6.33 6.37
CA GLY A 262 29.60 6.02 7.46
C GLY A 262 29.50 7.12 8.51
N VAL A 263 29.04 6.75 9.70
CA VAL A 263 29.19 7.56 10.91
C VAL A 263 30.69 7.63 11.24
N LEU A 264 31.38 8.58 10.62
CA LEU A 264 32.79 8.91 10.88
C LEU A 264 33.02 10.42 10.94
N ALA A 265 32.18 11.14 11.69
CA ALA A 265 32.39 12.57 11.92
C ALA A 265 31.98 13.04 13.32
N VAL A 266 32.49 12.39 14.38
CA VAL A 266 32.48 13.02 15.74
C VAL A 266 33.84 12.95 16.47
N VAL A 267 34.81 12.13 16.04
CA VAL A 267 36.10 12.03 16.76
C VAL A 267 37.19 12.98 16.22
N GLY A 268 37.00 13.61 15.05
CA GLY A 268 38.02 14.46 14.39
C GLY A 268 38.01 15.96 14.73
N ALA A 269 36.97 16.46 15.40
CA ALA A 269 36.81 17.91 15.63
C ALA A 269 37.38 18.40 16.98
N VAL A 270 37.63 17.49 17.93
CA VAL A 270 38.15 17.86 19.26
C VAL A 270 39.69 17.96 19.27
N GLY A 271 40.38 17.10 18.50
CA GLY A 271 41.85 17.08 18.45
C GLY A 271 42.47 18.29 17.72
N SER A 272 41.81 18.82 16.70
CA SER A 272 42.29 19.94 15.90
C SER A 272 42.15 21.29 16.61
N CYS A 273 41.13 21.48 17.44
CA CYS A 273 40.99 22.69 18.28
C CYS A 273 42.03 22.76 19.41
N LEU A 274 42.36 21.63 20.05
CA LEU A 274 43.37 21.57 21.10
C LEU A 274 44.79 21.86 20.57
N ALA A 275 45.13 21.36 19.38
CA ALA A 275 46.42 21.66 18.75
C ALA A 275 46.55 23.15 18.37
N PHE A 276 45.49 23.78 17.87
CA PHE A 276 45.52 25.19 17.51
C PHE A 276 45.60 26.12 18.74
N TYR A 277 44.97 25.73 19.85
CA TYR A 277 45.02 26.51 21.10
C TYR A 277 46.41 26.47 21.76
N LEU A 278 47.10 25.33 21.72
CA LEU A 278 48.44 25.19 22.30
C LEU A 278 49.52 25.93 21.50
N ILE A 279 49.43 25.96 20.17
CA ILE A 279 50.37 26.70 19.32
C ILE A 279 50.26 28.22 19.54
N LYS A 280 49.06 28.73 19.85
CA LYS A 280 48.85 30.18 20.08
C LYS A 280 49.39 30.65 21.44
N LYS A 281 49.53 29.75 22.43
CA LYS A 281 50.05 30.08 23.77
C LYS A 281 51.60 30.10 23.82
N ALA A 282 52.28 29.46 22.87
CA ALA A 282 53.75 29.44 22.80
C ALA A 282 54.38 30.69 22.15
N LYS A 283 53.57 31.65 21.68
CA LYS A 283 54.03 32.91 21.07
C LYS A 283 53.64 34.17 21.86
N LYS A 284 53.40 34.04 23.17
CA LYS A 284 53.19 35.20 24.05
C LYS A 284 54.00 35.08 25.32
#